data_AF-A0A353RTW4-F1
#
_entry.id   AF-A0A353RTW4-F1
#
_cell.length_a   1.000
_cell.length_b   1.000
_cell.length_c   1.000
_cell.angle_alpha   90.00
_cell.angle_beta   90.00
_cell.angle_gamma   90.00
#
_symmetry.space_group_name_H-M   'P 1'
#
loop_
_entity.id
_entity.type
_entity.pdbx_description
1 polymer ?
#
loop_
_entity_poly.entity_id
_entity_poly.type
_entity_poly.pdbx_seq_one_letter_code
_entity_poly.pdbx_strand_id
1 'polypeptide(L)'
;MNIAHFIDWYDEFKESPDKWINHGRQIAEDSCRHKTQDNDSNEANRETNMRYSGYCEQCGFSEDDCDPIINYSYPLYGLPDDEKILRVVKETCLTVMENQDTGEVFLALCGGGMDLSQSIAYAYILAGQRIPDEMALGVCTQPCLSLGIKEYKQTMAQCKENLADMRRRGLEKIKRIQAALDKCEQL
;
A
#
# COMPACT_ATOMS: atom_id res chain seq x y z
N MET A 1 6.17 -14.86 -11.09
CA MET A 1 4.94 -14.08 -11.35
C MET A 1 5.14 -12.75 -10.67
N ASN A 2 5.04 -11.64 -11.40
CA ASN A 2 5.28 -10.31 -10.85
C ASN A 2 4.00 -9.87 -10.12
N ILE A 3 4.13 -9.46 -8.86
CA ILE A 3 3.00 -9.09 -8.02
C ILE A 3 2.57 -7.63 -8.23
N ALA A 4 3.44 -6.85 -8.88
CA ALA A 4 3.19 -5.49 -9.27
C ALA A 4 2.49 -5.46 -10.63
N HIS A 5 1.44 -4.67 -10.71
CA HIS A 5 0.77 -4.28 -11.93
C HIS A 5 1.38 -2.97 -12.41
N PHE A 6 1.70 -2.88 -13.69
CA PHE A 6 2.11 -1.61 -14.27
C PHE A 6 0.84 -0.79 -14.57
N ILE A 7 0.77 0.42 -14.02
CA ILE A 7 -0.31 1.38 -14.28
C ILE A 7 0.36 2.71 -14.57
N ASP A 8 0.18 3.24 -15.78
CA ASP A 8 0.70 4.58 -16.09
C ASP A 8 -0.20 5.64 -15.48
N TRP A 9 0.10 6.05 -14.25
CA TRP A 9 -0.76 6.97 -13.50
C TRP A 9 -0.92 8.31 -14.21
N TYR A 10 0.12 8.77 -14.93
CA TYR A 10 0.05 10.01 -15.66
C TYR A 10 -0.98 9.93 -16.81
N ASP A 11 -0.89 8.90 -17.63
CA ASP A 11 -1.81 8.71 -18.75
C ASP A 11 -3.23 8.37 -18.25
N GLU A 12 -3.35 7.52 -17.24
CA GLU A 12 -4.64 7.14 -16.65
C GLU A 12 -5.40 8.34 -16.07
N PHE A 13 -4.73 9.23 -15.31
CA PHE A 13 -5.37 10.44 -14.79
C PHE A 13 -5.68 11.47 -15.88
N LYS A 14 -4.91 11.49 -16.96
CA LYS A 14 -5.12 12.41 -18.08
C LYS A 14 -6.27 11.97 -19.00
N GLU A 15 -6.36 10.67 -19.29
CA GLU A 15 -7.32 10.11 -20.23
C GLU A 15 -8.63 9.70 -19.56
N SER A 16 -8.61 9.33 -18.28
CA SER A 16 -9.76 8.80 -17.53
C SER A 16 -9.77 9.31 -16.08
N PRO A 17 -9.94 10.63 -15.86
CA PRO A 17 -9.85 11.24 -14.53
C PRO A 17 -10.87 10.68 -13.52
N ASP A 18 -12.04 10.25 -14.00
CA ASP A 18 -13.12 9.73 -13.15
C ASP A 18 -13.00 8.21 -12.86
N LYS A 19 -12.06 7.51 -13.51
CA LYS A 19 -11.88 6.06 -13.37
C LYS A 19 -11.25 5.69 -12.02
N TRP A 20 -10.53 6.60 -11.39
CA TRP A 20 -9.71 6.31 -10.22
C TRP A 20 -10.13 7.13 -9.01
N ILE A 21 -10.40 6.46 -7.90
CA ILE A 21 -10.55 7.10 -6.59
C ILE A 21 -9.26 6.92 -5.79
N ASN A 22 -8.67 8.04 -5.36
CA ASN A 22 -7.57 8.06 -4.41
C ASN A 22 -8.11 8.14 -2.98
N HIS A 23 -8.46 6.98 -2.42
CA HIS A 23 -8.99 6.87 -1.06
C HIS A 23 -8.02 7.40 -0.02
N GLY A 24 -6.71 7.14 -0.20
CA GLY A 24 -5.70 7.61 0.74
C GLY A 24 -5.68 9.13 0.85
N ARG A 25 -5.74 9.84 -0.29
CA ARG A 25 -5.86 11.30 -0.31
C ARG A 25 -7.14 11.79 0.36
N GLN A 26 -8.29 11.28 -0.04
CA GLN A 26 -9.60 11.70 0.50
C GLN A 26 -9.64 11.53 2.03
N ILE A 27 -9.25 10.37 2.54
CA ILE A 27 -9.26 10.08 3.97
C ILE A 27 -8.22 10.90 4.73
N ALA A 28 -7.04 11.10 4.17
CA ALA A 28 -6.02 11.97 4.75
C ALA A 28 -6.55 13.40 4.88
N GLU A 29 -7.11 13.94 3.80
CA GLU A 29 -7.75 15.25 3.77
C GLU A 29 -8.87 15.37 4.80
N ASP A 30 -9.81 14.44 4.84
CA ASP A 30 -10.95 14.46 5.78
C ASP A 30 -10.51 14.32 7.24
N SER A 31 -9.38 13.66 7.48
CA SER A 31 -8.79 13.50 8.81
C SER A 31 -8.02 14.73 9.29
N CYS A 32 -7.66 15.68 8.41
CA CYS A 32 -6.94 16.89 8.78
C CYS A 32 -7.86 17.96 9.35
N ARG A 33 -7.85 18.14 10.68
CA ARG A 33 -8.62 19.20 11.36
C ARG A 33 -7.98 20.60 11.28
N HIS A 34 -6.77 20.69 10.73
CA HIS A 34 -5.97 21.92 10.68
C HIS A 34 -6.02 22.60 9.31
N LYS A 35 -7.00 22.25 8.47
CA LYS A 35 -7.29 22.96 7.22
C LYS A 35 -7.57 24.44 7.54
N THR A 36 -6.66 25.33 7.19
CA THR A 36 -6.95 26.76 7.14
C THR A 36 -7.85 26.97 5.93
N GLN A 37 -9.12 27.32 6.15
CA GLN A 37 -9.98 27.76 5.06
C GLN A 37 -9.40 29.06 4.49
N ASP A 38 -8.84 29.00 3.29
CA ASP A 38 -8.31 30.15 2.54
C ASP A 38 -9.38 31.20 2.13
N ASN A 39 -10.58 31.19 2.74
CA ASN A 39 -11.67 32.10 2.37
C ASN A 39 -12.20 33.00 3.50
N ASP A 40 -11.67 32.94 4.72
CA ASP A 40 -12.09 33.88 5.76
C ASP A 40 -11.11 35.06 5.83
N SER A 41 -11.50 36.17 5.18
CA SER A 41 -10.85 37.48 5.19
C SER A 41 -10.78 38.18 6.56
N ASN A 42 -10.78 37.41 7.67
CA ASN A 42 -10.58 37.94 8.99
C ASN A 42 -9.07 38.03 9.30
N GLU A 43 -8.57 39.27 9.32
CA GLU A 43 -7.19 39.65 9.66
C GLU A 43 -6.70 39.16 11.06
N ALA A 44 -7.54 38.48 11.83
CA ALA A 44 -7.19 37.88 13.12
C ALA A 44 -6.48 36.51 13.04
N ASN A 45 -6.45 35.84 11.89
CA ASN A 45 -5.82 34.51 11.72
C ASN A 45 -4.44 34.54 11.03
N ARG A 46 -3.71 35.67 11.09
CA ARG A 46 -2.37 35.80 10.46
C ARG A 46 -1.24 35.01 11.14
N GLU A 47 -1.51 34.26 12.21
CA GLU A 47 -0.51 33.48 12.97
C GLU A 47 -0.64 31.96 12.82
N THR A 48 -1.17 31.46 11.71
CA THR A 48 -1.07 30.02 11.38
C THR A 48 -0.25 29.83 10.09
N ASN A 49 0.94 29.26 10.24
CA ASN A 49 2.02 29.17 9.25
C ASN A 49 1.76 28.23 8.05
N MET A 50 0.70 28.44 7.26
CA MET A 50 0.62 27.79 5.95
C MET A 50 0.41 28.82 4.84
N ARG A 51 1.38 28.89 3.92
CA ARG A 51 1.28 29.58 2.64
C ARG A 51 1.64 28.57 1.55
N TYR A 52 0.71 28.35 0.61
CA TYR A 52 0.96 27.78 -0.72
C TYR A 52 1.82 26.50 -0.77
N SER A 53 1.41 25.47 -0.03
CA SER A 53 1.81 24.05 -0.13
C SER A 53 1.33 23.37 1.17
N GLY A 54 0.30 22.55 1.12
CA GLY A 54 0.51 21.14 0.76
C GLY A 54 0.74 20.27 2.00
N TYR A 55 1.52 20.67 3.03
CA TYR A 55 1.94 19.81 4.16
C TYR A 55 1.44 20.29 5.54
N CYS A 56 0.87 19.40 6.34
CA CYS A 56 0.41 19.69 7.71
C CYS A 56 1.39 19.17 8.77
N GLU A 57 2.11 20.06 9.46
CA GLU A 57 3.09 19.68 10.51
C GLU A 57 2.48 18.86 11.65
N GLN A 58 1.25 19.19 12.06
CA GLN A 58 0.58 18.52 13.17
C GLN A 58 0.07 17.12 12.79
N CYS A 59 -0.22 16.91 11.52
CA CYS A 59 -0.71 15.62 11.02
C CYS A 59 0.39 14.77 10.36
N GLY A 60 1.52 15.37 10.00
CA GLY A 60 2.71 14.71 9.48
C GLY A 60 2.60 14.23 8.02
N PHE A 61 1.75 14.85 7.20
CA PHE A 61 1.59 14.50 5.79
C PHE A 61 1.21 15.71 4.93
N SER A 62 1.45 15.60 3.62
CA SER A 62 0.93 16.48 2.59
C SER A 62 -0.08 15.80 1.67
N GLU A 63 -0.91 16.59 0.99
CA GLU A 63 -1.75 16.07 -0.11
C GLU A 63 -0.88 15.43 -1.20
N ASP A 64 0.26 16.05 -1.52
CA ASP A 64 1.22 15.55 -2.52
C ASP A 64 1.83 14.19 -2.11
N ASP A 65 1.94 13.89 -0.81
CA ASP A 65 2.41 12.58 -0.32
C ASP A 65 1.44 11.44 -0.63
N CYS A 66 0.20 11.76 -1.04
CA CYS A 66 -0.84 10.79 -1.34
C CYS A 66 -1.00 10.51 -2.85
N ASP A 67 -0.32 11.26 -3.73
CA ASP A 67 -0.48 11.11 -5.17
C ASP A 67 0.52 10.08 -5.73
N PRO A 68 0.06 9.06 -6.48
CA PRO A 68 0.95 8.08 -7.09
C PRO A 68 1.93 8.73 -8.09
N ILE A 69 3.23 8.47 -7.93
CA ILE A 69 4.28 8.97 -8.82
C ILE A 69 5.06 7.86 -9.53
N ILE A 70 4.88 6.60 -9.10
CA ILE A 70 5.54 5.44 -9.69
C ILE A 70 4.48 4.52 -10.29
N ASN A 71 4.70 4.10 -11.54
CA ASN A 71 3.78 3.28 -12.33
C ASN A 71 3.70 1.80 -11.90
N TYR A 72 3.86 1.51 -10.60
CA TYR A 72 3.71 0.18 -10.03
C TYR A 72 2.64 0.18 -8.94
N SER A 73 1.73 -0.78 -9.05
CA SER A 73 0.54 -0.91 -8.23
C SER A 73 0.45 -2.32 -7.69
N TYR A 74 0.08 -2.48 -6.42
CA TYR A 74 0.08 -3.77 -5.75
C TYR A 74 -1.34 -4.12 -5.32
N PRO A 75 -1.96 -5.18 -5.85
CA PRO A 75 -3.38 -5.45 -5.65
C PRO A 75 -3.70 -5.80 -4.19
N LEU A 76 -4.79 -5.23 -3.69
CA LEU A 76 -5.38 -5.57 -2.40
C LEU A 76 -6.55 -6.54 -2.62
N TYR A 77 -6.81 -7.40 -1.63
CA TYR A 77 -7.95 -8.33 -1.63
C TYR A 77 -9.31 -7.64 -1.50
N GLY A 78 -9.31 -6.37 -1.09
CA GLY A 78 -10.49 -5.53 -0.90
C GLY A 78 -10.10 -4.18 -0.30
N LEU A 79 -11.07 -3.26 -0.27
CA LEU A 79 -10.90 -1.91 0.29
C LEU A 79 -10.71 -1.99 1.82
N PRO A 80 -9.59 -1.50 2.38
CA PRO A 80 -9.44 -1.39 3.83
C PRO A 80 -10.37 -0.31 4.41
N ASP A 81 -10.60 -0.33 5.72
CA ASP A 81 -11.33 0.76 6.39
C ASP A 81 -10.48 2.05 6.49
N ASP A 82 -11.14 3.18 6.74
CA ASP A 82 -10.50 4.50 6.77
C ASP A 82 -9.33 4.59 7.74
N GLU A 83 -9.42 3.93 8.90
CA GLU A 83 -8.34 3.91 9.89
C GLU A 83 -7.10 3.22 9.31
N LYS A 84 -7.26 2.06 8.67
CA LYS A 84 -6.15 1.36 8.02
C LYS A 84 -5.58 2.14 6.84
N ILE A 85 -6.43 2.74 6.01
CA ILE A 85 -6.00 3.56 4.87
C ILE A 85 -5.16 4.75 5.37
N LEU A 86 -5.63 5.46 6.40
CA LEU A 86 -4.90 6.58 6.99
C LEU A 86 -3.54 6.15 7.53
N ARG A 87 -3.45 4.97 8.13
CA ARG A 87 -2.18 4.40 8.60
C ARG A 87 -1.24 4.06 7.44
N VAL A 88 -1.74 3.51 6.34
CA VAL A 88 -0.93 3.26 5.13
C VAL A 88 -0.30 4.56 4.65
N VAL A 89 -1.08 5.63 4.50
CA VAL A 89 -0.59 6.94 4.05
C VAL A 89 0.43 7.55 5.02
N LYS A 90 0.21 7.45 6.33
CA LYS A 90 1.08 8.09 7.33
C LYS A 90 2.35 7.33 7.66
N GLU A 91 2.29 6.00 7.61
CA GLU A 91 3.39 5.13 8.05
C GLU A 91 4.21 4.58 6.88
N THR A 92 3.80 4.83 5.63
CA THR A 92 4.49 4.38 4.42
C THR A 92 4.45 5.44 3.31
N CYS A 93 5.13 5.18 2.19
CA CYS A 93 5.07 6.00 0.98
C CYS A 93 4.05 5.48 -0.04
N LEU A 94 2.95 4.91 0.44
CA LEU A 94 1.89 4.32 -0.40
C LEU A 94 0.53 4.96 -0.11
N THR A 95 -0.32 4.99 -1.14
CA THR A 95 -1.74 5.33 -1.05
C THR A 95 -2.61 4.14 -1.48
N VAL A 96 -3.92 4.23 -1.22
CA VAL A 96 -4.92 3.26 -1.68
C VAL A 96 -5.70 3.85 -2.84
N MET A 97 -5.62 3.18 -3.99
CA MET A 97 -6.32 3.54 -5.22
C MET A 97 -7.40 2.49 -5.53
N GLU A 98 -8.57 2.93 -5.99
CA GLU A 98 -9.63 2.05 -6.49
C GLU A 98 -9.97 2.40 -7.94
N ASN A 99 -10.01 1.38 -8.80
CA ASN A 99 -10.55 1.49 -10.15
C ASN A 99 -12.08 1.36 -10.09
N GLN A 100 -12.80 2.43 -10.41
CA GLN A 100 -14.27 2.48 -10.35
C GLN A 100 -14.96 1.60 -11.41
N ASP A 101 -14.28 1.27 -12.51
CA ASP A 101 -14.85 0.41 -13.55
C ASP A 101 -14.82 -1.06 -13.15
N THR A 102 -13.75 -1.49 -12.45
CA THR A 102 -13.51 -2.91 -12.10
C THR A 102 -13.75 -3.23 -10.63
N GLY A 103 -13.78 -2.22 -9.76
CA GLY A 103 -13.80 -2.39 -8.30
C GLY A 103 -12.47 -2.92 -7.73
N GLU A 104 -11.41 -2.96 -8.53
CA GLU A 104 -10.10 -3.43 -8.07
C GLU A 104 -9.40 -2.35 -7.25
N VAL A 105 -8.79 -2.77 -6.14
CA VAL A 105 -8.12 -1.88 -5.19
C VAL A 105 -6.62 -2.19 -5.19
N PHE A 106 -5.81 -1.14 -5.13
CA PHE A 106 -4.35 -1.22 -5.20
C PHE A 106 -3.69 -0.36 -4.14
N LEU A 107 -2.53 -0.81 -3.65
CA LEU A 107 -1.53 0.06 -3.06
C LEU A 107 -0.69 0.68 -4.19
N ALA A 108 -0.60 2.00 -4.22
CA ALA A 108 0.16 2.74 -5.23
C ALA A 108 1.28 3.55 -4.57
N LEU A 109 2.46 3.58 -5.21
CA LEU A 109 3.65 4.24 -4.67
C LEU A 109 3.62 5.76 -4.93
N CYS A 110 3.68 6.52 -3.85
CA CYS A 110 3.68 7.99 -3.85
C CYS A 110 5.10 8.57 -3.64
N GLY A 111 6.06 7.73 -3.26
CA GLY A 111 7.46 8.12 -3.05
C GLY A 111 8.45 7.24 -3.79
N GLY A 112 9.60 7.82 -4.13
CA GLY A 112 10.76 7.11 -4.68
C GLY A 112 11.81 6.77 -3.63
N GLY A 113 12.74 5.88 -3.97
CA GLY A 113 13.83 5.50 -3.08
C GLY A 113 14.63 4.31 -3.59
N MET A 114 15.40 3.71 -2.69
CA MET A 114 16.01 2.39 -2.91
C MET A 114 14.91 1.31 -2.95
N ASP A 115 15.23 0.06 -2.62
CA ASP A 115 14.26 -1.03 -2.57
C ASP A 115 13.17 -0.76 -1.48
N LEU A 116 11.95 -0.49 -1.95
CA LEU A 116 10.76 -0.22 -1.14
C LEU A 116 9.95 -1.49 -0.80
N SER A 117 10.47 -2.69 -1.10
CA SER A 117 9.77 -3.95 -0.83
C SER A 117 9.35 -4.11 0.64
N GLN A 118 10.12 -3.55 1.58
CA GLN A 118 9.76 -3.56 3.00
C GLN A 118 8.54 -2.68 3.27
N SER A 119 8.53 -1.43 2.77
CA SER A 119 7.38 -0.52 2.91
C SER A 119 6.13 -1.08 2.25
N ILE A 120 6.24 -1.68 1.05
CA ILE A 120 5.11 -2.30 0.36
C ILE A 120 4.56 -3.47 1.19
N ALA A 121 5.42 -4.36 1.68
CA ALA A 121 5.02 -5.47 2.53
C ALA A 121 4.38 -4.99 3.85
N TYR A 122 4.91 -3.93 4.44
CA TYR A 122 4.32 -3.34 5.65
C TYR A 122 2.96 -2.71 5.38
N ALA A 123 2.76 -2.07 4.22
CA ALA A 123 1.47 -1.52 3.82
C ALA A 123 0.37 -2.59 3.72
N TYR A 124 0.67 -3.82 3.26
CA TYR A 124 -0.28 -4.93 3.33
C TYR A 124 -0.71 -5.25 4.77
N ILE A 125 0.24 -5.24 5.72
CA ILE A 125 -0.05 -5.47 7.14
C ILE A 125 -0.94 -4.36 7.70
N LEU A 126 -0.62 -3.10 7.38
CA LEU A 126 -1.42 -1.93 7.79
C LEU A 126 -2.83 -1.97 7.22
N ALA A 127 -2.97 -2.39 5.95
CA ALA A 127 -4.24 -2.64 5.30
C ALA A 127 -5.04 -3.82 5.90
N GLY A 128 -4.50 -4.51 6.92
CA GLY A 128 -5.12 -5.67 7.55
C GLY A 128 -5.12 -6.91 6.67
N GLN A 129 -4.21 -6.99 5.70
CA GLN A 129 -4.13 -8.05 4.72
C GLN A 129 -2.86 -8.87 4.88
N ARG A 130 -2.93 -10.11 4.40
CA ARG A 130 -1.77 -10.99 4.36
C ARG A 130 -0.82 -10.52 3.25
N ILE A 131 0.47 -10.38 3.56
CA ILE A 131 1.51 -10.18 2.54
C ILE A 131 1.42 -11.32 1.53
N PRO A 132 1.23 -11.05 0.23
CA PRO A 132 1.08 -12.15 -0.71
C PRO A 132 2.39 -12.94 -0.87
N ASP A 133 2.27 -14.19 -1.29
CA ASP A 133 3.34 -15.20 -1.22
C ASP A 133 4.59 -14.80 -2.02
N GLU A 134 4.39 -14.24 -3.21
CA GLU A 134 5.45 -13.75 -4.09
C GLU A 134 6.18 -12.55 -3.49
N MET A 135 5.45 -11.65 -2.81
CA MET A 135 6.03 -10.51 -2.12
C MET A 135 6.87 -11.00 -0.95
N ALA A 136 6.35 -11.91 -0.12
CA ALA A 136 7.07 -12.46 1.03
C ALA A 136 8.40 -13.16 0.64
N LEU A 137 8.48 -13.76 -0.56
CA LEU A 137 9.71 -14.31 -1.12
C LEU A 137 10.70 -13.24 -1.59
N GLY A 138 10.20 -12.08 -2.04
CA GLY A 138 10.97 -11.00 -2.64
C GLY A 138 11.35 -9.85 -1.71
N VAL A 139 10.79 -9.77 -0.49
CA VAL A 139 11.11 -8.67 0.44
C VAL A 139 12.60 -8.70 0.79
N CYS A 140 13.27 -7.55 0.64
CA CYS A 140 14.66 -7.38 1.04
C CYS A 140 14.86 -7.62 2.54
N THR A 141 15.82 -8.46 2.89
CA THR A 141 16.15 -8.81 4.28
C THR A 141 17.24 -7.93 4.90
N GLN A 142 17.71 -6.88 4.19
CA GLN A 142 18.61 -5.91 4.78
C GLN A 142 17.88 -5.14 5.90
N PRO A 143 18.41 -5.08 7.14
CA PRO A 143 17.72 -4.41 8.23
C PRO A 143 17.41 -2.94 7.93
N CYS A 144 16.16 -2.54 8.16
CA CYS A 144 15.70 -1.15 8.19
C CYS A 144 16.06 -0.35 6.92
N LEU A 145 15.85 -0.93 5.73
CA LEU A 145 16.19 -0.27 4.46
C LEU A 145 15.21 0.86 4.12
N SER A 146 13.92 0.60 4.28
CA SER A 146 12.84 1.55 4.03
C SER A 146 11.84 1.66 5.18
N LEU A 147 12.13 0.99 6.31
CA LEU A 147 11.31 0.98 7.52
C LEU A 147 12.14 1.22 8.79
N GLY A 148 11.47 1.70 9.83
CA GLY A 148 12.00 1.68 11.19
C GLY A 148 12.18 0.26 11.74
N ILE A 149 12.98 0.11 12.79
CA ILE A 149 13.33 -1.21 13.36
C ILE A 149 12.12 -2.00 13.86
N LYS A 150 11.08 -1.32 14.34
CA LYS A 150 9.88 -1.96 14.87
C LYS A 150 9.05 -2.54 13.72
N GLU A 151 8.81 -1.73 12.70
CA GLU A 151 8.03 -2.06 11.50
C GLU A 151 8.75 -3.13 10.67
N TYR A 152 10.07 -3.03 10.56
CA TYR A 152 10.92 -4.05 9.96
C TYR A 152 10.77 -5.41 10.64
N LYS A 153 10.87 -5.46 11.98
CA LYS A 153 10.71 -6.73 12.73
C LYS A 153 9.32 -7.32 12.54
N GLN A 154 8.28 -6.49 12.56
CA GLN A 154 6.90 -6.93 12.31
C GLN A 154 6.76 -7.52 10.90
N THR A 155 7.29 -6.83 9.89
CA THR A 155 7.27 -7.27 8.49
C THR A 155 8.00 -8.58 8.30
N MET A 156 9.22 -8.72 8.84
CA MET A 156 10.00 -9.96 8.76
C MET A 156 9.35 -11.13 9.49
N ALA A 157 8.71 -10.89 10.62
CA ALA A 157 7.94 -11.92 11.33
C ALA A 157 6.79 -12.43 10.46
N GLN A 158 6.01 -11.52 9.86
CA GLN A 158 4.91 -11.89 8.98
C GLN A 158 5.37 -12.62 7.71
N CYS A 159 6.47 -12.17 7.09
CA CYS A 159 7.07 -12.88 5.96
C CYS A 159 7.48 -14.31 6.35
N LYS A 160 8.15 -14.48 7.50
CA LYS A 160 8.54 -15.80 8.00
C LYS A 160 7.34 -16.72 8.22
N GLU A 161 6.28 -16.22 8.84
CA GLU A 161 5.04 -16.98 9.05
C GLU A 161 4.38 -17.38 7.72
N ASN A 162 4.30 -16.44 6.77
CA ASN A 162 3.72 -16.69 5.45
C ASN A 162 4.50 -17.76 4.69
N LEU A 163 5.83 -17.68 4.69
CA LEU A 163 6.70 -18.65 4.04
C LEU A 163 6.62 -20.04 4.70
N ALA A 164 6.48 -20.11 6.03
CA ALA A 164 6.28 -21.37 6.73
C ALA A 164 4.94 -22.02 6.34
N ASP A 165 3.87 -21.23 6.25
CA ASP A 165 2.57 -21.70 5.78
C ASP A 165 2.60 -22.15 4.31
N MET A 166 3.25 -21.39 3.43
CA MET A 166 3.48 -21.78 2.03
C MET A 166 4.16 -23.14 1.93
N ARG A 167 5.24 -23.35 2.70
CA ARG A 167 5.96 -24.62 2.74
C ARG A 167 5.03 -25.77 3.15
N ARG A 168 4.20 -25.56 4.17
CA ARG A 168 3.22 -26.57 4.62
C ARG A 168 2.22 -26.92 3.52
N ARG A 169 1.56 -25.91 2.91
CA ARG A 169 0.61 -26.08 1.82
C ARG A 169 1.23 -26.78 0.61
N GLY A 170 2.46 -26.43 0.26
CA GLY A 170 3.24 -27.06 -0.82
C GLY A 170 3.49 -28.55 -0.57
N LEU A 171 3.93 -28.92 0.63
CA LEU A 171 4.14 -30.32 1.00
C LEU A 171 2.85 -31.15 0.95
N GLU A 172 1.73 -30.59 1.40
CA GLU A 172 0.42 -31.25 1.29
C GLU A 172 -0.02 -31.45 -0.15
N LYS A 173 0.20 -30.44 -1.01
CA LYS A 173 -0.13 -30.54 -2.45
C LYS A 173 0.71 -31.60 -3.14
N ILE A 174 2.01 -31.69 -2.86
CA ILE A 174 2.90 -32.73 -3.40
C ILE A 174 2.38 -34.12 -3.04
N LYS A 175 2.00 -34.36 -1.77
CA LYS A 175 1.41 -35.64 -1.35
C LYS A 175 0.15 -35.99 -2.13
N ARG A 176 -0.75 -35.02 -2.35
CA ARG A 176 -1.97 -35.23 -3.14
C ARG A 176 -1.69 -35.53 -4.60
N ILE A 177 -0.69 -34.87 -5.19
CA ILE A 177 -0.26 -35.13 -6.57
C ILE A 177 0.30 -36.54 -6.69
N GLN A 178 1.20 -36.95 -5.78
CA GLN A 178 1.76 -38.30 -5.80
C GLN A 178 0.67 -39.37 -5.71
N ALA A 179 -0.27 -39.21 -4.77
CA ALA A 179 -1.39 -40.14 -4.63
C ALA A 179 -2.32 -40.19 -5.87
N ALA A 180 -2.34 -39.13 -6.69
CA ALA A 180 -3.07 -39.13 -7.96
C ALA A 180 -2.27 -39.83 -9.07
N LEU A 181 -0.95 -39.64 -9.12
CA LEU A 181 -0.06 -40.32 -10.07
C LEU A 181 -0.08 -41.84 -9.85
N ASP A 182 0.06 -42.28 -8.60
CA ASP A 182 0.06 -43.71 -8.24
C ASP A 182 -1.24 -44.43 -8.67
N LYS A 183 -2.37 -43.71 -8.67
CA LYS A 183 -3.67 -44.25 -9.13
C LYS A 183 -3.73 -44.38 -10.65
N CYS A 184 -3.11 -43.45 -11.39
CA CYS A 184 -3.06 -43.52 -12.85
C CYS A 184 -2.20 -44.68 -13.34
N GLU A 185 -1.12 -45.01 -12.61
CA GLU A 185 -0.24 -46.14 -12.95
C GLU A 185 -0.88 -47.52 -12.70
N GLN A 186 -2.03 -47.57 -12.01
CA GLN A 186 -2.80 -48.78 -11.72
C GLN A 186 -3.94 -49.03 -12.72
N LEU A 187 -4.14 -48.13 -13.70
CA LEU A 187 -5.13 -48.22 -14.78
C LEU A 187 -4.48 -48.73 -16.06
#